data_AF-A0A249NT40-F1
#
_entry.id   AF-A0A249NT40-F1
#
_cell.length_a   1.000
_cell.length_b   1.000
_cell.length_c   1.000
_cell.angle_alpha   90.00
_cell.angle_beta   90.00
_cell.angle_gamma   90.00
#
_symmetry.space_group_name_H-M   'P 1'
#
loop_
_entity.id
_entity.type
_entity.pdbx_description
1 polymer ?
#
loop_
_entity_poly.entity_id
_entity_poly.type
_entity_poly.pdbx_seq_one_letter_code
_entity_poly.pdbx_strand_id
1 'polypeptide(L)'
;MAHSTKKIQIAPTLESEAELVEQVVTDWCDVHRVDPKSHTAVMEGLRVLYFMREFDIKNRRQLLKALLDSDEGIIPEAPHGSKA
;
A
#
# COMPACT_ATOMS: atom_id res chain seq x y z
N MET A 1 -2.26 39.01 -2.34
CA MET A 1 -1.79 37.75 -2.93
C MET A 1 -2.89 36.72 -2.71
N ALA A 2 -3.62 36.34 -3.77
CA ALA A 2 -4.70 35.36 -3.66
C ALA A 2 -4.11 33.95 -3.77
N HIS A 3 -4.13 33.19 -2.68
CA HIS A 3 -3.79 31.77 -2.71
C HIS A 3 -4.88 31.02 -3.48
N SER A 4 -4.57 30.62 -4.70
CA SER A 4 -5.41 29.71 -5.49
C SER A 4 -5.32 28.32 -4.86
N THR A 5 -6.28 28.01 -3.99
CA THR A 5 -6.54 26.64 -3.55
C THR A 5 -7.18 25.89 -4.71
N LYS A 6 -6.36 25.44 -5.66
CA LYS A 6 -6.76 24.37 -6.57
C LYS A 6 -7.16 23.18 -5.70
N LYS A 7 -8.47 22.95 -5.55
CA LYS A 7 -8.99 21.67 -5.06
C LYS A 7 -8.44 20.61 -6.02
N ILE A 8 -7.46 19.85 -5.54
CA ILE A 8 -6.95 18.69 -6.26
C ILE A 8 -8.14 17.72 -6.33
N GLN A 9 -8.74 17.58 -7.50
CA GLN A 9 -9.70 16.52 -7.75
C GLN A 9 -8.88 15.24 -7.89
N ILE A 10 -8.93 14.41 -6.85
CA ILE A 10 -8.31 13.09 -6.85
C ILE A 10 -9.19 12.20 -7.73
N ALA A 11 -8.58 11.42 -8.62
CA ALA A 11 -9.33 10.49 -9.46
C ALA A 11 -9.96 9.39 -8.57
N PRO A 12 -11.18 8.90 -8.85
CA PRO A 12 -11.84 7.87 -8.04
C PRO A 12 -11.00 6.61 -7.81
N THR A 13 -10.18 6.24 -8.82
CA THR A 13 -9.25 5.11 -8.71
C THR A 13 -8.17 5.36 -7.65
N LEU A 14 -7.67 6.60 -7.54
CA LEU A 14 -6.68 6.97 -6.53
C LEU A 14 -7.28 6.99 -5.12
N GLU A 15 -8.55 7.41 -4.98
CA GLU A 15 -9.28 7.30 -3.70
C GLU A 15 -9.43 5.83 -3.28
N SER A 16 -9.80 4.94 -4.20
CA SER A 16 -9.91 3.50 -3.91
C SER A 16 -8.58 2.83 -3.56
N GLU A 17 -7.47 3.31 -4.12
CA GLU A 17 -6.14 2.80 -3.79
C GLU A 17 -5.65 3.32 -2.45
N ALA A 18 -5.90 4.59 -2.13
CA ALA A 18 -5.58 5.15 -0.82
C ALA A 18 -6.36 4.44 0.29
N GLU A 19 -7.66 4.19 0.10
CA GLU A 19 -8.49 3.42 1.04
C GLU A 19 -7.97 1.99 1.22
N LEU A 20 -7.58 1.33 0.13
CA LEU A 20 -7.03 -0.02 0.20
C LEU A 20 -5.70 -0.05 0.97
N VAL A 21 -4.81 0.92 0.72
CA VAL A 21 -3.53 1.04 1.45
C VAL A 21 -3.78 1.29 2.93
N GLU A 22 -4.69 2.22 3.27
CA GLU A 22 -5.04 2.51 4.66
C GLU A 22 -5.56 1.27 5.39
N GLN A 23 -6.45 0.50 4.76
CA GLN A 23 -6.95 -0.76 5.33
C GLN A 23 -5.84 -1.78 5.57
N VAL A 24 -4.95 -1.99 4.60
CA VAL A 24 -3.85 -2.97 4.73
C VAL A 24 -2.85 -2.56 5.80
N VAL A 25 -2.47 -1.28 5.85
CA VAL A 25 -1.53 -0.77 6.85
C VAL A 25 -2.13 -0.82 8.24
N THR A 26 -3.44 -0.53 8.38
CA THR A 26 -4.15 -0.66 9.66
C THR A 26 -4.11 -2.10 10.15
N ASP A 27 -4.38 -3.08 9.28
CA ASP A 27 -4.30 -4.50 9.64
C ASP A 27 -2.88 -4.89 10.08
N TRP A 28 -1.86 -4.43 9.36
CA TRP A 28 -0.47 -4.69 9.71
C TRP A 28 -0.08 -4.05 11.06
N CYS A 29 -0.55 -2.84 11.32
CA CYS A 29 -0.36 -2.14 12.59
C CYS A 29 -1.01 -2.90 13.75
N ASP A 30 -2.20 -3.47 13.56
CA ASP A 30 -2.89 -4.28 14.56
C ASP A 30 -2.10 -5.56 14.90
N VAL A 31 -1.55 -6.24 13.88
CA VAL A 31 -0.70 -7.43 14.06
C VAL A 31 0.55 -7.11 14.87
N HIS A 32 1.23 -6.01 14.54
CA HIS A 32 2.51 -5.62 15.14
C HIS A 32 2.38 -4.72 16.38
N ARG A 33 1.16 -4.32 16.74
CA ARG A 33 0.86 -3.34 17.81
C ARG A 33 1.62 -2.02 17.63
N VAL A 34 1.65 -1.52 16.40
CA VAL A 34 2.29 -0.27 16.02
C VAL A 34 1.24 0.83 15.91
N ASP A 35 1.57 2.07 16.28
CA ASP A 35 0.69 3.22 16.06
C ASP A 35 0.53 3.47 14.53
N PRO A 36 -0.70 3.50 13.99
CA PRO A 36 -0.95 3.81 12.57
C PRO A 36 -0.41 5.16 12.10
N LYS A 37 -0.08 6.08 13.02
CA LYS A 37 0.54 7.39 12.73
C LYS A 37 2.06 7.38 12.82
N SER A 38 2.66 6.25 13.18
CA SER A 38 4.11 6.12 13.29
C SER A 38 4.78 6.23 11.92
N HIS A 39 6.05 6.63 11.92
CA HIS A 39 6.88 6.61 10.71
C HIS A 39 6.92 5.22 10.07
N THR A 40 6.95 4.15 10.89
CA THR A 40 6.90 2.77 10.41
C THR A 40 5.64 2.48 9.62
N ALA A 41 4.46 2.86 10.13
CA ALA A 41 3.19 2.67 9.43
C ALA A 41 3.17 3.40 8.07
N VAL A 42 3.74 4.61 8.00
CA VAL A 42 3.88 5.35 6.74
C VAL A 42 4.78 4.60 5.75
N MET A 43 5.91 4.07 6.21
CA MET A 43 6.82 3.29 5.36
C MET A 43 6.17 2.01 4.83
N GLU A 44 5.39 1.32 5.66
CA GLU A 44 4.64 0.15 5.21
C GLU A 44 3.54 0.52 4.20
N GLY A 45 2.88 1.69 4.33
CA GLY A 45 1.98 2.19 3.31
C GLY A 45 2.64 2.41 1.95
N LEU A 46 3.88 2.91 1.94
CA LEU A 46 4.68 3.01 0.71
C LEU A 46 5.04 1.62 0.14
N ARG A 47 5.31 0.63 1.00
CA ARG A 47 5.58 -0.74 0.58
C ARG A 47 4.34 -1.42 -0.02
N VAL A 48 3.15 -1.19 0.55
CA VAL A 48 1.87 -1.65 -0.03
C VAL A 48 1.68 -1.05 -1.43
N LEU A 49 1.91 0.25 -1.59
CA LEU A 49 1.85 0.91 -2.90
C LEU A 49 2.85 0.29 -3.89
N TYR A 50 4.06 -0.04 -3.44
CA TYR A 50 5.04 -0.74 -4.27
C TYR A 50 4.51 -2.11 -4.73
N PHE A 51 3.94 -2.93 -3.84
CA PHE A 51 3.35 -4.22 -4.22
C PHE A 51 2.17 -4.11 -5.19
N MET A 52 1.33 -3.09 -5.02
CA MET A 52 0.22 -2.81 -5.94
C MET A 52 0.68 -2.41 -7.35
N ARG A 53 1.91 -1.91 -7.50
CA ARG A 53 2.46 -1.40 -8.77
C ARG A 53 3.37 -2.42 -9.44
N GLU A 54 4.29 -3.01 -8.67
CA GLU A 54 5.30 -3.95 -9.19
C GLU A 54 4.70 -5.34 -9.44
N PHE A 55 3.82 -5.79 -8.56
CA PHE A 55 3.29 -7.16 -8.58
C PHE A 55 1.80 -7.23 -8.96
N ASP A 56 1.21 -6.10 -9.31
CA ASP A 56 -0.22 -5.94 -9.65
C ASP A 56 -1.20 -6.56 -8.61
N ILE A 57 -0.80 -6.54 -7.34
CA ILE A 57 -1.63 -7.09 -6.26
C ILE A 57 -2.67 -6.04 -5.87
N LYS A 58 -3.95 -6.32 -6.09
CA LYS A 58 -5.07 -5.41 -5.73
C LYS A 58 -5.99 -5.95 -4.63
N ASN A 59 -5.66 -7.12 -4.07
CA ASN A 59 -6.47 -7.75 -3.03
C ASN A 59 -5.90 -7.45 -1.63
N ARG A 60 -6.73 -6.92 -0.72
CA ARG A 60 -6.34 -6.60 0.66
C ARG A 60 -5.62 -7.73 1.39
N ARG A 61 -6.14 -8.98 1.32
CA ARG A 61 -5.54 -10.13 2.01
C ARG A 61 -4.19 -10.53 1.42
N GLN A 62 -4.05 -10.46 0.10
CA GLN A 62 -2.77 -10.74 -0.56
C GLN A 62 -1.73 -9.66 -0.28
N LEU A 63 -2.13 -8.39 -0.25
CA LEU A 63 -1.26 -7.27 0.14
C LEU A 63 -0.80 -7.40 1.60
N LEU A 64 -1.72 -7.69 2.53
CA LEU A 64 -1.36 -7.93 3.92
C LEU A 64 -0.39 -9.11 4.06
N LYS A 65 -0.67 -10.24 3.37
CA LYS A 65 0.24 -11.39 3.38
C LYS A 65 1.63 -11.00 2.85
N ALA A 66 1.70 -10.33 1.71
CA ALA A 66 2.96 -9.86 1.12
C ALA A 66 3.75 -8.94 2.06
N LEU A 67 3.05 -8.09 2.82
CA LEU A 67 3.67 -7.20 3.79
C LEU A 67 4.26 -7.97 4.97
N LEU A 68 3.51 -8.92 5.53
CA LEU A 68 3.98 -9.79 6.61
C LEU A 68 5.14 -10.70 6.15
N ASP A 69 5.03 -11.28 4.96
CA ASP A 69 6.10 -12.09 4.34
C ASP A 69 7.39 -11.26 4.16
N SER A 70 7.26 -9.98 3.79
CA SER A 70 8.40 -9.07 3.61
C SER A 70 9.14 -8.79 4.91
N ASP A 71 8.47 -8.81 6.07
CA ASP A 71 9.13 -8.66 7.37
C ASP A 71 9.99 -9.89 7.71
N GLU A 72 9.63 -11.05 7.15
CA GLU A 72 10.40 -12.30 7.24
C GLU A 72 11.48 -12.43 6.14
N GLY A 73 11.62 -11.42 5.29
CA GLY A 73 12.60 -11.41 4.18
C GLY A 73 12.14 -12.15 2.93
N ILE A 74 10.85 -12.47 2.81
CA ILE A 74 10.25 -13.15 1.66
C ILE A 74 9.60 -12.10 0.75
N ILE A 75 10.07 -11.99 -0.50
CA ILE A 75 9.53 -11.03 -1.48
C ILE A 75 8.48 -11.74 -2.35
N PRO A 76 7.30 -11.12 -2.61
CA PRO A 76 6.32 -11.69 -3.54
C PRO A 76 6.92 -11.96 -4.91
N GLU A 77 6.65 -13.12 -5.48
CA GLU A 77 7.05 -13.39 -6.87
C GLU A 77 6.18 -12.54 -7.81
N ALA A 78 6.83 -11.81 -8.72
CA ALA A 78 6.11 -11.11 -9.77
C ALA A 78 5.37 -12.12 -10.64
N PRO A 79 4.12 -11.82 -11.07
CA PRO A 79 3.49 -12.63 -12.10
C PRO A 79 4.43 -12.65 -13.30
N HIS A 80 4.93 -13.83 -13.65
CA HIS A 80 5.79 -14.01 -14.81
C HIS A 80 5.09 -13.42 -16.03
N GLY A 81 5.49 -12.22 -16.43
CA GLY A 81 5.30 -11.76 -17.79
C GLY A 81 6.14 -12.68 -18.66
N SER A 82 5.50 -13.67 -19.28
CA SER A 82 5.99 -14.26 -20.52
C SER A 82 6.33 -13.11 -21.46
N LYS A 83 7.61 -12.74 -21.52
CA LYS A 83 8.14 -12.02 -22.68
C LYS A 83 8.22 -13.04 -23.80
N ALA A 84 7.31 -12.92 -24.76
CA ALA A 84 7.49 -13.45 -26.10
C ALA A 84 8.70 -12.79 -26.77
#